data_AF-A0A7J9WVI3-F1
#
_entry.id   AF-A0A7J9WVI3-F1
#
_cell.length_a   1.000
_cell.length_b   1.000
_cell.length_c   1.000
_cell.angle_alpha   90.00
_cell.angle_beta   90.00
_cell.angle_gamma   90.00
#
_symmetry.space_group_name_H-M   'P 1'
#
loop_
_entity.id
_entity.type
_entity.pdbx_description
1 polymer ?
#
loop_
_entity_poly.entity_id
_entity_poly.type
_entity_poly.pdbx_seq_one_letter_code
_entity_poly.pdbx_strand_id
1 'polypeptide(L)'
;MNRQYKREMKKQEGKKRAPSPRPAAAQQKRQRTRPRQFAKEVIAELQKVNWPSRSEVVSYSTVVLVAAVALAVVIAGMDYVFTKGVLVLFGVD
;
A
#
# COMPACT_ATOMS: atom_id res chain seq x y z
N MET A 1 -23.54 -6.76 77.10
CA MET A 1 -22.92 -7.50 75.97
C MET A 1 -24.01 -7.85 74.96
N ASN A 2 -24.03 -7.59 73.64
CA ASN A 2 -23.04 -7.13 72.67
C ASN A 2 -23.81 -6.54 71.46
N ARG A 3 -24.16 -5.25 71.49
CA ARG A 3 -24.86 -4.58 70.35
C ARG A 3 -23.93 -4.27 69.17
N GLN A 4 -22.62 -4.24 69.41
CA GLN A 4 -21.62 -3.84 68.41
C GLN A 4 -21.27 -4.98 67.45
N TYR A 5 -21.10 -6.21 67.95
CA TYR A 5 -20.86 -7.40 67.11
C TYR A 5 -21.92 -7.60 66.02
N LYS A 6 -23.21 -7.36 66.34
CA LYS A 6 -24.31 -7.53 65.39
C LYS A 6 -24.31 -6.47 64.27
N ARG A 7 -23.74 -5.29 64.53
CA ARG A 7 -23.60 -4.21 63.54
C ARG A 7 -22.41 -4.47 62.62
N GLU A 8 -21.32 -4.99 63.16
CA GLU A 8 -20.13 -5.35 62.40
C GLU A 8 -20.41 -6.49 61.42
N MET A 9 -21.13 -7.53 61.88
CA MET A 9 -21.55 -8.61 60.97
C MET A 9 -22.47 -8.10 59.85
N LYS A 10 -23.43 -7.23 60.16
CA LYS A 10 -24.35 -6.66 59.15
C LYS A 10 -23.63 -5.72 58.16
N LYS A 11 -22.59 -5.01 58.63
CA LYS A 11 -21.74 -4.15 57.79
C LYS A 11 -20.82 -4.98 56.88
N GLN A 12 -20.36 -6.14 57.36
CA GLN A 12 -19.59 -7.08 56.55
C GLN A 12 -20.45 -7.82 55.52
N GLU A 13 -21.68 -8.23 55.87
CA GLU A 13 -22.62 -8.83 54.91
C GLU A 13 -23.03 -7.83 53.81
N GLY A 14 -23.27 -6.56 54.16
CA GLY A 14 -23.59 -5.51 53.19
C GLY A 14 -22.42 -5.19 52.25
N LYS A 15 -21.18 -5.26 52.73
CA LYS A 15 -19.97 -5.01 51.92
C LYS A 15 -19.62 -6.19 51.01
N LYS A 16 -20.03 -7.41 51.35
CA LYS A 16 -19.83 -8.63 50.52
C LYS A 16 -20.95 -8.86 49.49
N ARG A 17 -22.11 -8.20 49.63
CA ARG A 17 -23.26 -8.29 48.69
C ARG A 17 -23.30 -7.19 47.62
N ALA A 18 -22.34 -6.27 47.60
CA ALA A 18 -22.24 -5.33 46.48
C ALA A 18 -21.86 -6.13 45.22
N PRO A 19 -22.65 -6.10 44.15
CA PRO A 19 -22.30 -6.78 42.92
C PRO A 19 -21.01 -6.15 42.40
N SER A 20 -19.97 -6.96 42.17
CA SER A 20 -18.81 -6.52 41.39
C SER A 20 -19.32 -5.85 40.12
N PRO A 21 -18.81 -4.68 39.73
CA PRO A 21 -19.09 -4.16 38.41
C PRO A 21 -18.56 -5.20 37.45
N ARG A 22 -19.46 -5.97 36.84
CA ARG A 22 -19.13 -6.75 35.65
C ARG A 22 -18.44 -5.75 34.73
N PRO A 23 -17.24 -6.01 34.20
CA PRO A 23 -16.73 -5.19 33.12
C PRO A 23 -17.79 -5.30 32.02
N ALA A 24 -18.62 -4.26 31.96
CA ALA A 24 -19.69 -4.13 30.99
C ALA A 24 -19.01 -4.29 29.66
N ALA A 25 -19.38 -5.36 28.95
CA ALA A 25 -19.09 -5.61 27.56
C ALA A 25 -17.79 -4.92 27.15
N ALA A 26 -16.65 -5.60 27.34
CA ALA A 26 -15.42 -5.24 26.65
C ALA A 26 -15.82 -5.06 25.19
N GLN A 27 -16.02 -3.79 24.83
CA GLN A 27 -16.65 -3.39 23.61
C GLN A 27 -15.70 -3.96 22.58
N GLN A 28 -16.15 -5.03 21.93
CA GLN A 28 -15.60 -5.52 20.70
C GLN A 28 -15.90 -4.41 19.71
N LYS A 29 -15.13 -3.32 19.85
CA LYS A 29 -15.18 -2.10 19.09
C LYS A 29 -14.63 -2.56 17.77
N ARG A 30 -15.55 -3.08 16.96
CA ARG A 30 -15.40 -3.63 15.62
C ARG A 30 -14.21 -2.90 15.01
N GLN A 31 -13.06 -3.58 15.00
CA GLN A 31 -11.80 -2.99 14.61
C GLN A 31 -11.90 -2.70 13.11
N ARG A 32 -12.57 -1.61 12.76
CA ARG A 32 -12.46 -1.03 11.42
C ARG A 32 -11.01 -0.63 11.31
N THR A 33 -10.29 -1.25 10.38
CA THR A 33 -8.90 -0.91 10.08
C THR A 33 -8.83 0.60 9.94
N ARG A 34 -8.12 1.23 10.87
CA ARG A 34 -7.98 2.69 10.83
C ARG A 34 -7.18 3.01 9.57
N PRO A 35 -7.51 4.06 8.80
CA PRO A 35 -6.72 4.45 7.62
C PRO A 35 -5.23 4.61 7.92
N ARG A 36 -4.90 5.05 9.15
CA ARG A 36 -3.53 5.16 9.65
C ARG A 36 -2.81 3.81 9.82
N GLN A 37 -3.55 2.74 10.07
CA GLN A 37 -3.01 1.38 10.17
C GLN A 37 -2.82 0.77 8.76
N PHE A 38 -3.77 0.98 7.86
CA PHE A 38 -3.63 0.61 6.45
C PHE A 38 -2.41 1.28 5.79
N ALA A 39 -2.21 2.59 6.01
CA ALA A 39 -1.03 3.28 5.47
C ALA A 39 0.29 2.72 6.01
N LYS A 40 0.33 2.29 7.28
CA LYS A 40 1.51 1.63 7.86
C LYS A 40 1.77 0.27 7.22
N GLU A 41 0.72 -0.50 6.99
CA GLU A 41 0.80 -1.80 6.30
C GLU A 41 1.31 -1.63 4.86
N VAL A 42 0.82 -0.63 4.12
CA VAL A 42 1.29 -0.31 2.75
C VAL A 42 2.77 0.08 2.74
N ILE A 43 3.22 0.95 3.66
CA ILE A 43 4.63 1.35 3.74
C ILE A 43 5.52 0.14 4.06
N ALA A 44 5.10 -0.72 4.99
CA ALA A 44 5.83 -1.94 5.34
C ALA A 44 5.97 -2.90 4.14
N GLU A 45 4.97 -2.96 3.27
CA GLU A 45 5.03 -3.76 2.04
C GLU A 45 5.88 -3.09 0.95
N LEU A 46 5.78 -1.77 0.78
CA LEU A 46 6.61 -1.00 -0.15
C LEU A 46 8.10 -1.05 0.19
N GLN A 47 8.46 -1.31 1.46
CA GLN A 47 9.84 -1.55 1.88
C GLN A 47 10.40 -2.90 1.42
N LYS A 48 9.53 -3.86 1.07
CA LYS A 48 9.94 -5.14 0.48
C LYS A 48 10.18 -5.03 -1.02
N VAL A 49 9.73 -3.95 -1.65
CA VAL A 49 9.97 -3.72 -3.07
C VAL A 49 11.44 -3.40 -3.26
N ASN A 50 12.09 -4.17 -4.12
CA ASN A 50 13.42 -3.87 -4.60
C ASN A 50 13.36 -2.63 -5.50
N TRP A 51 13.50 -1.45 -4.90
CA TRP A 51 13.63 -0.22 -5.65
C TRP A 51 14.93 -0.26 -6.44
N PRO A 52 14.85 -0.10 -7.77
CA PRO A 52 16.00 -0.32 -8.63
C PRO A 52 17.12 0.67 -8.32
N SER A 53 18.35 0.21 -8.42
CA SER A 53 19.52 1.08 -8.31
C SER A 53 19.58 2.08 -9.48
N ARG A 54 20.24 3.23 -9.30
CA ARG A 54 20.39 4.21 -10.41
C ARG A 54 21.03 3.57 -11.65
N SER A 55 21.95 2.62 -11.46
CA SER A 55 22.59 1.85 -12.53
C SER A 55 21.62 0.92 -13.26
N GLU A 56 20.68 0.28 -12.57
CA GLU A 56 19.64 -0.55 -13.22
C GLU A 56 18.71 0.31 -14.07
N VAL A 57 18.25 1.44 -13.54
CA VAL A 57 17.38 2.37 -14.27
C VAL A 57 18.08 2.86 -15.55
N VAL A 58 19.35 3.24 -15.46
CA VAL A 58 20.13 3.66 -16.63
C VAL A 58 20.31 2.51 -17.62
N SER A 59 20.64 1.30 -17.15
CA SER A 59 20.81 0.14 -18.03
C SER A 59 19.53 -0.19 -18.79
N TYR A 60 18.39 -0.26 -18.08
CA TYR A 60 17.11 -0.60 -18.68
C TYR A 60 16.63 0.49 -19.65
N SER A 61 16.75 1.77 -19.27
CA SER A 61 16.39 2.88 -20.17
C SER A 61 17.31 2.94 -21.38
N THR A 62 18.60 2.60 -21.25
CA THR A 62 19.54 2.57 -22.38
C THR A 62 19.10 1.54 -23.42
N VAL A 63 18.73 0.33 -23.00
CA VAL A 63 18.24 -0.71 -23.93
C VAL A 63 17.00 -0.22 -24.68
N VAL A 64 16.05 0.41 -23.98
CA VAL A 64 14.83 0.97 -24.60
C VAL A 64 15.18 2.09 -25.59
N LEU A 65 16.09 3.00 -25.24
CA LEU A 65 16.52 4.08 -26.13
C LEU A 65 17.20 3.55 -27.39
N VAL A 66 18.08 2.55 -27.26
CA VAL A 66 18.74 1.93 -28.41
C VAL A 66 17.72 1.26 -29.32
N ALA A 67 16.77 0.50 -28.76
CA ALA A 67 15.71 -0.13 -29.54
C ALA A 67 14.80 0.90 -30.24
N ALA A 68 14.45 1.99 -29.55
CA ALA A 68 13.65 3.07 -30.13
C ALA A 68 14.37 3.77 -31.29
N VAL A 69 15.67 4.06 -31.14
CA VAL A 69 16.50 4.65 -32.21
C VAL A 69 16.63 3.68 -33.38
N ALA A 70 16.86 2.40 -33.12
CA ALA A 70 16.95 1.39 -34.18
C ALA A 70 15.65 1.32 -35.00
N LEU A 71 14.49 1.29 -34.33
CA LEU A 71 13.20 1.33 -35.00
C LEU A 71 13.00 2.63 -35.79
N ALA A 72 13.36 3.77 -35.21
CA ALA A 72 13.26 5.07 -35.88
C ALA A 72 14.11 5.11 -37.16
N VAL A 73 15.32 4.54 -37.14
CA VAL A 73 16.18 4.43 -38.34
C VAL A 73 15.55 3.54 -39.40
N VAL A 74 14.97 2.41 -39.01
CA VAL A 74 14.29 1.51 -39.96
C VAL A 74 13.10 2.22 -40.61
N ILE A 75 12.25 2.87 -39.81
CA ILE A 75 11.09 3.62 -40.32
C ILE A 75 11.55 4.75 -41.24
N ALA A 76 12.49 5.58 -40.80
CA ALA A 76 13.00 6.70 -41.60
C ALA A 76 13.66 6.24 -42.91
N GLY A 77 14.43 5.14 -42.88
CA GLY A 77 15.01 4.54 -44.08
C GLY A 77 13.94 4.02 -45.03
N MET A 78 12.92 3.37 -44.48
CA MET A 78 11.79 2.86 -45.25
C MET A 78 10.97 4.02 -45.89
N ASP A 79 10.68 5.07 -45.14
CA ASP A 79 10.00 6.27 -45.63
C ASP A 79 10.80 6.94 -46.75
N TYR A 80 12.13 7.01 -46.62
CA TYR A 80 13.01 7.56 -47.66
C TYR A 80 12.94 6.73 -48.94
N VAL A 81 13.06 5.40 -48.82
CA VAL A 81 13.00 4.47 -49.96
C VAL A 81 11.63 4.55 -50.65
N PHE A 82 10.53 4.53 -49.89
CA PHE A 82 9.19 4.64 -50.45
C PHE A 82 8.96 5.99 -51.11
N THR A 83 9.38 7.09 -50.50
CA THR A 83 9.26 8.42 -51.08
C THR A 83 9.96 8.49 -52.43
N LYS A 84 11.22 8.04 -52.52
CA LYS A 84 11.97 8.03 -53.78
C LYS A 84 11.40 7.04 -54.79
N GLY A 85 10.98 5.86 -54.35
CA GLY A 85 10.37 4.85 -55.21
C GLY A 85 9.06 5.34 -55.84
N VAL A 86 8.21 6.01 -55.06
CA VAL A 86 6.96 6.62 -55.54
C VAL A 86 7.26 7.74 -56.55
N LEU A 87 8.16 8.67 -56.23
CA LEU A 87 8.52 9.77 -57.14
C LEU A 87 9.00 9.24 -58.51
N VAL A 88 9.88 8.25 -58.49
CA VAL A 88 10.39 7.59 -59.71
C VAL A 88 9.29 6.85 -60.46
N LEU A 89 8.43 6.09 -59.76
CA LEU A 89 7.34 5.33 -60.40
C LEU A 89 6.28 6.23 -61.04
N PHE A 90 5.98 7.38 -60.44
CA PHE A 90 5.03 8.34 -60.98
C PHE A 90 5.67 9.37 -61.93
N GLY A 91 6.99 9.29 -62.17
CA GLY A 91 7.71 10.19 -63.08
C GLY A 91 7.65 11.66 -62.68
N VAL A 92 7.41 11.93 -61.39
CA VAL A 92 7.44 13.27 -60.81
C VAL A 92 8.85 13.45 -60.24
N ASP A 93 9.78 13.86 -61.10
CA ASP A 93 11.09 14.36 -60.68
C ASP A 93 11.00 15.84 -60.25
#